data_AF-A0A2N6K030-F1
#
_entry.id   AF-A0A2N6K030-F1
#
_cell.length_a   1.000
_cell.length_b   1.000
_cell.length_c   1.000
_cell.angle_alpha   90.00
_cell.angle_beta   90.00
_cell.angle_gamma   90.00
#
_symmetry.space_group_name_H-M   'P 1'
#
loop_
_entity.id
_entity.type
_entity.pdbx_description
1 polymer ?
#
loop_
_entity_poly.entity_id
_entity_poly.type
_entity_poly.pdbx_seq_one_letter_code
_entity_poly.pdbx_strand_id
1 'polypeptide(L)'
;MIRIFTTTLATLVLLSAEVSLAWSKIASNATIALNSVTHIDAKLTQAVGQNITCEGQLNIADISWQQGQPRITFESKPPGKGHLHNAPATRVSNKDGSIAYISGGETTTTVTFFSDGKCSLLVKSIAGSVTVEEKGQKVTTGQSDITCDGQRHIAYIKWQQGQPYMTFESQPPSTRHLHNSPTTRVSNIDGSVSYRSEGETVTSVRFFSDGRCTLKLVNSRGGVIQETGQILATTQPNNSEANEETLLAFQTNTQTVRVFRRNGQLLMNLYNKQTPSLSVYNIPTQIAPKRGSDDNWTSYLGKGNFDYYARFNPNGATEIELRTQETVVQREAGYSATGVAYSSTQ
;
A
#
# COMPACT_ATOMS: atom_id res chain seq x y z
N MET A 1 61.96 21.66 40.52
CA MET A 1 60.76 22.00 39.75
C MET A 1 59.76 20.86 40.00
N ILE A 2 58.70 21.14 40.78
CA ILE A 2 57.45 20.36 41.04
C ILE A 2 57.64 18.92 41.59
N ARG A 3 57.81 18.68 42.91
CA ARG A 3 56.80 18.42 44.01
C ARG A 3 55.71 17.39 43.63
N ILE A 4 55.81 16.10 43.99
CA ILE A 4 55.54 15.39 45.29
C ILE A 4 54.10 15.58 45.82
N PHE A 5 53.42 14.45 46.09
CA PHE A 5 52.54 14.05 47.23
C PHE A 5 51.43 13.11 46.73
N THR A 6 51.54 11.76 46.79
CA THR A 6 51.30 10.81 47.90
C THR A 6 49.93 10.88 48.60
N THR A 7 49.28 9.70 48.66
CA THR A 7 48.39 9.15 49.72
C THR A 7 47.01 9.83 49.87
N THR A 8 45.86 9.19 50.14
CA THR A 8 45.55 7.95 50.88
C THR A 8 44.06 7.57 50.69
N LEU A 9 43.77 6.27 50.87
CA LEU A 9 42.55 5.57 51.29
C LEU A 9 41.32 6.38 51.81
N ALA A 10 40.11 5.95 51.42
CA ALA A 10 38.92 5.96 52.29
C ALA A 10 37.85 4.95 51.82
N THR A 11 37.62 3.93 52.64
CA THR A 11 36.48 3.02 52.64
C THR A 11 35.27 3.70 53.30
N LEU A 12 34.03 3.56 52.78
CA LEU A 12 32.81 3.75 53.59
C LEU A 12 31.61 3.02 52.94
N VAL A 13 31.27 1.81 53.43
CA VAL A 13 30.21 1.45 54.42
C VAL A 13 28.89 1.06 53.77
N LEU A 14 28.58 -0.23 53.93
CA LEU A 14 27.23 -0.79 53.86
C LEU A 14 26.36 -0.19 54.96
N LEU A 15 25.19 0.33 54.61
CA LEU A 15 24.06 0.49 55.52
C LEU A 15 22.95 -0.47 55.08
N SER A 16 22.79 -1.53 55.86
CA SER A 16 21.56 -2.30 55.96
C SER A 16 20.61 -1.61 56.94
N ALA A 17 19.38 -1.34 56.54
CA ALA A 17 18.19 -1.38 57.41
C ALA A 17 16.92 -1.35 56.54
N GLU A 18 15.97 -2.18 56.94
CA GLU A 18 14.73 -2.60 56.29
C GLU A 18 13.72 -1.45 56.14
N VAL A 19 12.81 -1.51 55.16
CA VAL A 19 11.33 -1.70 55.28
C VAL A 19 10.80 -1.34 53.86
N SER A 20 9.87 -2.00 53.16
CA SER A 20 8.77 -2.91 53.48
C SER A 20 8.48 -3.86 52.31
N LEU A 21 7.83 -4.98 52.64
CA LEU A 21 7.26 -5.97 51.73
C LEU A 21 6.25 -5.36 50.76
N ALA A 22 6.44 -5.57 49.45
CA ALA A 22 5.44 -6.18 48.57
C ALA A 22 6.03 -6.35 47.16
N TRP A 23 5.69 -7.47 46.51
CA TRP A 23 5.93 -7.80 45.10
C TRP A 23 7.31 -8.37 44.72
N SER A 24 7.62 -9.58 45.22
CA SER A 24 8.38 -10.56 44.43
C SER A 24 8.01 -11.99 44.83
N LYS A 25 7.43 -12.73 43.86
CA LYS A 25 7.11 -14.16 43.76
C LYS A 25 5.91 -14.21 42.82
N ILE A 26 6.04 -14.67 41.59
CA ILE A 26 6.24 -16.07 41.24
C ILE A 26 7.22 -16.15 40.06
N ALA A 27 8.44 -16.59 40.34
CA ALA A 27 9.37 -17.06 39.33
C ALA A 27 9.98 -18.37 39.82
N SER A 28 9.26 -19.48 39.64
CA SER A 28 9.86 -20.83 39.59
C SER A 28 8.90 -21.82 38.94
N ASN A 29 9.45 -22.64 38.04
CA ASN A 29 8.98 -23.95 37.58
C ASN A 29 8.05 -24.01 36.35
N ALA A 30 8.66 -23.93 35.17
CA ALA A 30 8.39 -24.87 34.08
C ALA A 30 9.62 -24.95 33.15
N THR A 31 10.58 -25.81 33.49
CA THR A 31 11.65 -26.22 32.58
C THR A 31 11.11 -27.33 31.70
N ILE A 32 10.51 -27.01 30.54
CA ILE A 32 10.15 -28.03 29.54
C ILE A 32 10.39 -27.50 28.11
N ALA A 33 11.33 -28.19 27.44
CA ALA A 33 11.56 -28.32 26.00
C ALA A 33 11.62 -27.05 25.13
N LEU A 34 12.85 -26.53 24.96
CA LEU A 34 13.25 -25.81 23.74
C LEU A 34 13.17 -26.76 22.55
N ASN A 35 12.06 -26.74 21.81
CA ASN A 35 12.04 -27.15 20.41
C ASN A 35 11.43 -26.00 19.60
N SER A 36 12.35 -25.19 19.05
CA SER A 36 12.24 -24.47 17.77
C SER A 36 10.84 -24.15 17.25
N VAL A 37 10.32 -22.97 17.61
CA VAL A 37 9.40 -22.22 16.75
C VAL A 37 10.06 -20.87 16.45
N THR A 38 11.07 -20.90 15.60
CA THR A 38 11.61 -19.69 14.97
C THR A 38 10.84 -19.41 13.70
N HIS A 39 9.61 -18.91 13.84
CA HIS A 39 8.98 -18.09 12.82
C HIS A 39 8.31 -16.89 13.50
N ILE A 40 9.12 -16.11 14.23
CA ILE A 40 8.80 -14.70 14.43
C ILE A 40 8.99 -14.08 13.05
N ASP A 41 7.87 -13.75 12.40
CA ASP A 41 7.87 -13.14 11.08
C ASP A 41 8.61 -11.79 11.14
N ALA A 42 9.81 -11.75 10.56
CA ALA A 42 10.75 -10.63 10.67
C ALA A 42 10.17 -9.30 10.16
N LYS A 43 9.06 -9.33 9.41
CA LYS A 43 8.38 -8.17 8.82
C LYS A 43 7.69 -7.24 9.84
N LEU A 44 7.19 -7.73 10.98
CA LEU A 44 6.56 -6.82 11.98
C LEU A 44 7.56 -6.25 12.99
N THR A 45 8.62 -6.98 13.29
CA THR A 45 9.71 -6.51 14.16
C THR A 45 10.43 -5.26 13.65
N GLN A 46 10.37 -4.99 12.33
CA GLN A 46 10.94 -3.78 11.71
C GLN A 46 10.04 -2.52 11.79
N ALA A 47 8.82 -2.60 12.32
CA ALA A 47 7.86 -1.47 12.31
C ALA A 47 8.14 -0.36 13.35
N VAL A 48 9.25 -0.42 14.09
CA VAL A 48 9.66 0.66 15.00
C VAL A 48 10.21 1.83 14.17
N GLY A 49 9.65 3.02 14.36
CA GLY A 49 10.03 4.22 13.62
C GLY A 49 9.38 4.36 12.24
N GLN A 50 8.57 3.40 11.80
CA GLN A 50 7.82 3.50 10.54
C GLN A 50 6.41 4.01 10.80
N ASN A 51 6.01 5.05 10.07
CA ASN A 51 4.62 5.48 10.06
C ASN A 51 3.77 4.38 9.42
N ILE A 52 2.60 4.12 9.99
CA ILE A 52 1.70 3.07 9.52
C ILE A 52 0.25 3.43 9.82
N THR A 53 -0.64 3.12 8.89
CA THR A 53 -2.06 3.45 8.99
C THR A 53 -2.87 2.16 9.07
N CYS A 54 -3.88 2.16 9.91
CA CYS A 54 -4.95 1.17 9.89
C CYS A 54 -6.20 1.80 9.28
N GLU A 55 -6.61 1.29 8.11
CA GLU A 55 -7.81 1.75 7.42
C GLU A 55 -8.97 0.82 7.67
N GLY A 56 -9.88 1.22 8.56
CA GLY A 56 -11.20 0.61 8.72
C GLY A 56 -12.19 1.05 7.63
N GLN A 57 -13.38 0.48 7.61
CA GLN A 57 -14.51 0.90 6.80
C GLN A 57 -15.02 2.31 7.17
N LEU A 58 -15.16 2.60 8.46
CA LEU A 58 -15.72 3.84 9.01
C LEU A 58 -14.68 4.69 9.73
N ASN A 59 -13.57 4.13 10.19
CA ASN A 59 -12.53 4.86 10.90
C ASN A 59 -11.15 4.65 10.29
N ILE A 60 -10.24 5.57 10.60
CA ILE A 60 -8.84 5.52 10.23
C ILE A 60 -8.00 5.79 11.48
N ALA A 61 -6.88 5.07 11.60
CA ALA A 61 -5.91 5.34 12.64
C ALA A 61 -4.49 5.40 12.07
N ASP A 62 -3.83 6.53 12.27
CA ASP A 62 -2.46 6.75 11.88
C ASP A 62 -1.54 6.59 13.09
N ILE A 63 -0.51 5.75 12.92
CA ILE A 63 0.62 5.66 13.82
C ILE A 63 1.75 6.49 13.21
N SER A 64 2.17 7.51 13.94
CA SER A 64 3.34 8.32 13.59
C SER A 64 4.39 8.26 14.69
N TRP A 65 5.61 8.67 14.38
CA TRP A 65 6.71 8.67 15.34
C TRP A 65 7.24 10.09 15.57
N GLN A 66 7.30 10.49 16.84
CA GLN A 66 7.88 11.76 17.27
C GLN A 66 8.90 11.50 18.36
N GLN A 67 10.15 11.91 18.14
CA GLN A 67 11.25 11.71 19.09
C GLN A 67 11.40 10.25 19.55
N GLY A 68 11.17 9.30 18.65
CA GLY A 68 11.24 7.85 18.94
C GLY A 68 10.05 7.28 19.70
N GLN A 69 9.02 8.07 20.00
CA GLN A 69 7.79 7.61 20.62
C GLN A 69 6.64 7.53 19.60
N PRO A 70 5.80 6.48 19.65
CA PRO A 70 4.65 6.39 18.77
C PRO A 70 3.53 7.34 19.24
N ARG A 71 2.81 7.87 18.25
CA ARG A 71 1.65 8.74 18.39
C ARG A 71 0.50 8.18 17.57
N ILE A 72 -0.72 8.24 18.11
CA ILE A 72 -1.96 7.81 17.43
C ILE A 72 -2.79 9.04 17.07
N THR A 73 -3.20 9.12 15.82
CA THR A 73 -4.35 9.93 15.38
C THR A 73 -5.46 8.98 14.98
N PHE A 74 -6.67 9.16 15.50
CA PHE A 74 -7.83 8.32 15.22
C PHE A 74 -9.04 9.19 14.84
N GLU A 75 -9.61 8.93 13.68
CA GLU A 75 -10.68 9.76 13.10
C GLU A 75 -11.73 8.90 12.39
N SER A 76 -12.97 9.39 12.34
CA SER A 76 -14.01 8.84 11.48
C SER A 76 -13.80 9.25 10.01
N LYS A 77 -14.27 8.44 9.06
CA LYS A 77 -14.28 8.75 7.62
C LYS A 77 -15.55 9.51 7.23
N PRO A 78 -15.47 10.52 6.33
CA PRO A 78 -14.23 11.13 5.83
C PRO A 78 -13.47 11.86 6.96
N PRO A 79 -12.13 11.95 6.89
CA PRO A 79 -11.29 12.56 7.93
C PRO A 79 -11.77 13.97 8.31
N GLY A 80 -11.69 14.31 9.60
CA GLY A 80 -12.13 15.63 10.10
C GLY A 80 -12.98 15.63 11.36
N LYS A 81 -13.48 14.48 11.82
CA LYS A 81 -14.00 14.29 13.18
C LYS A 81 -13.10 13.29 13.91
N GLY A 82 -12.09 13.81 14.59
CA GLY A 82 -11.12 13.03 15.35
C GLY A 82 -11.64 12.70 16.76
N HIS A 83 -11.40 11.48 17.21
CA HIS A 83 -11.50 11.14 18.65
C HIS A 83 -10.14 11.23 19.34
N LEU A 84 -9.04 11.15 18.60
CA LEU A 84 -7.69 11.37 19.09
C LEU A 84 -6.86 12.06 18.01
N HIS A 85 -6.04 13.02 18.40
CA HIS A 85 -5.13 13.71 17.48
C HIS A 85 -3.73 13.75 18.07
N ASN A 86 -2.77 13.12 17.38
CA ASN A 86 -1.36 13.05 17.78
C ASN A 86 -1.15 12.64 19.26
N ALA A 87 -1.99 11.71 19.76
CA ALA A 87 -1.98 11.29 21.15
C ALA A 87 -0.81 10.34 21.45
N PRO A 88 -0.12 10.47 22.58
CA PRO A 88 0.91 9.51 22.99
C PRO A 88 0.38 8.08 23.01
N ALA A 89 1.20 7.13 22.54
CA ALA A 89 0.84 5.72 22.54
C ALA A 89 1.95 4.85 23.12
N THR A 90 1.56 3.70 23.64
CA THR A 90 2.47 2.62 24.03
C THR A 90 2.39 1.50 23.01
N ARG A 91 3.56 1.05 22.53
CA ARG A 91 3.68 -0.09 21.64
C ARG A 91 3.77 -1.38 22.47
N VAL A 92 2.95 -2.37 22.15
CA VAL A 92 2.91 -3.68 22.78
C VAL A 92 3.09 -4.75 21.73
N SER A 93 4.03 -5.67 21.94
CA SER A 93 4.16 -6.89 21.12
C SER A 93 3.32 -7.99 21.78
N ASN A 94 2.35 -8.54 21.05
CA ASN A 94 1.48 -9.60 21.54
C ASN A 94 2.10 -10.99 21.32
N LYS A 95 1.62 -11.98 22.07
CA LYS A 95 2.10 -13.38 21.97
C LYS A 95 1.82 -14.01 20.60
N ASP A 96 0.77 -13.57 19.92
CA ASP A 96 0.38 -14.01 18.58
C ASP A 96 1.21 -13.38 17.46
N GLY A 97 2.22 -12.56 17.80
CA GLY A 97 3.07 -11.86 16.84
C GLY A 97 2.48 -10.55 16.31
N SER A 98 1.26 -10.19 16.69
CA SER A 98 0.68 -8.88 16.37
C SER A 98 1.32 -7.75 17.19
N ILE A 99 1.22 -6.53 16.68
CA ILE A 99 1.70 -5.32 17.39
C ILE A 99 0.51 -4.41 17.66
N ALA A 100 0.29 -4.06 18.92
CA ALA A 100 -0.70 -3.09 19.33
C ALA A 100 -0.08 -1.74 19.68
N TYR A 101 -0.78 -0.66 19.34
CA TYR A 101 -0.52 0.69 19.80
C TYR A 101 -1.71 1.14 20.63
N ILE A 102 -1.44 1.52 21.87
CA ILE A 102 -2.48 1.82 22.86
C ILE A 102 -2.30 3.26 23.32
N SER A 103 -3.34 4.08 23.15
CA SER A 103 -3.42 5.42 23.74
C SER A 103 -4.51 5.43 24.80
N GLY A 104 -4.17 5.90 26.00
CA GLY A 104 -5.07 6.01 27.14
C GLY A 104 -5.51 7.46 27.40
N GLY A 105 -6.70 7.60 28.00
CA GLY A 105 -7.36 8.87 28.32
C GLY A 105 -8.77 8.60 28.85
N GLU A 106 -9.76 9.41 28.47
CA GLU A 106 -11.18 9.14 28.74
C GLU A 106 -11.72 7.91 27.97
N THR A 107 -11.05 7.56 26.89
CA THR A 107 -11.23 6.30 26.17
C THR A 107 -9.87 5.64 25.97
N THR A 108 -9.85 4.32 25.89
CA THR A 108 -8.69 3.54 25.50
C THR A 108 -8.82 3.18 24.03
N THR A 109 -7.95 3.75 23.19
CA THR A 109 -7.88 3.41 21.77
C THR A 109 -6.75 2.42 21.56
N THR A 110 -7.06 1.27 20.97
CA THR A 110 -6.14 0.20 20.63
C THR A 110 -6.16 -0.03 19.13
N VAL A 111 -5.01 0.14 18.50
CA VAL A 111 -4.79 -0.16 17.07
C VAL A 111 -3.86 -1.37 17.00
N THR A 112 -4.34 -2.50 16.49
CA THR A 112 -3.54 -3.73 16.38
C THR A 112 -3.23 -4.04 14.93
N PHE A 113 -1.98 -4.37 14.63
CA PHE A 113 -1.51 -4.75 13.30
C PHE A 113 -1.08 -6.21 13.28
N PHE A 114 -1.49 -6.91 12.24
CA PHE A 114 -1.20 -8.32 12.03
C PHE A 114 -0.18 -8.53 10.91
N SER A 115 0.45 -9.70 10.90
CA SER A 115 1.44 -10.09 9.87
C SER A 115 0.84 -10.26 8.49
N ASP A 116 -0.43 -10.66 8.42
CA ASP A 116 -1.19 -10.85 7.18
C ASP A 116 -1.66 -9.55 6.51
N GLY A 117 -1.20 -8.39 6.99
CA GLY A 117 -1.57 -7.09 6.43
C GLY A 117 -2.91 -6.56 6.93
N LYS A 118 -3.59 -7.25 7.85
CA LYS A 118 -4.79 -6.72 8.50
C LYS A 118 -4.46 -5.84 9.69
N CYS A 119 -5.45 -5.10 10.13
CA CYS A 119 -5.42 -4.41 11.41
C CYS A 119 -6.80 -4.44 12.07
N SER A 120 -6.85 -4.08 13.35
CA SER A 120 -8.10 -3.87 14.08
C SER A 120 -8.04 -2.56 14.86
N LEU A 121 -9.18 -1.88 14.91
CA LEU A 121 -9.44 -0.66 15.65
C LEU A 121 -10.42 -0.98 16.77
N LEU A 122 -10.03 -0.67 18.00
CA LEU A 122 -10.87 -0.89 19.18
C LEU A 122 -10.82 0.35 20.07
N VAL A 123 -11.98 0.93 20.37
CA VAL A 123 -12.11 2.04 21.33
C VAL A 123 -13.03 1.58 22.47
N LYS A 124 -12.54 1.72 23.70
CA LYS A 124 -13.28 1.39 24.93
C LYS A 124 -13.41 2.63 25.81
N SER A 125 -14.56 2.82 26.44
CA SER A 125 -14.73 3.82 27.50
C SER A 125 -14.01 3.40 28.79
N ILE A 126 -13.85 4.33 29.75
CA ILE A 126 -13.38 4.01 31.11
C ILE A 126 -14.27 2.97 31.82
N ALA A 127 -15.55 2.87 31.46
CA ALA A 127 -16.48 1.89 32.00
C ALA A 127 -16.33 0.50 31.35
N GLY A 128 -15.40 0.35 30.40
CA GLY A 128 -15.14 -0.90 29.68
C GLY A 128 -16.08 -1.18 28.51
N SER A 129 -17.07 -0.32 28.25
CA SER A 129 -17.95 -0.46 27.09
C SER A 129 -17.20 -0.19 25.79
N VAL A 130 -17.42 -1.03 24.78
CA VAL A 130 -16.84 -0.89 23.44
C VAL A 130 -17.65 0.15 22.67
N THR A 131 -17.02 1.22 22.21
CA THR A 131 -17.64 2.28 21.40
C THR A 131 -17.27 2.17 19.93
N VAL A 132 -16.12 1.58 19.62
CA VAL A 132 -15.71 1.24 18.25
C VAL A 132 -15.06 -0.14 18.29
N GLU A 133 -15.48 -1.02 17.40
CA GLU A 133 -14.77 -2.25 17.07
C GLU A 133 -14.85 -2.45 15.57
N GLU A 134 -13.68 -2.47 14.93
CA GLU A 134 -13.60 -2.47 13.49
C GLU A 134 -12.35 -3.22 13.02
N LYS A 135 -12.50 -3.94 11.91
CA LYS A 135 -11.39 -4.56 11.20
C LYS A 135 -11.00 -3.66 10.03
N GLY A 136 -9.72 -3.56 9.78
CA GLY A 136 -9.16 -2.73 8.72
C GLY A 136 -7.99 -3.38 8.01
N GLN A 137 -7.41 -2.62 7.10
CA GLN A 137 -6.20 -2.98 6.37
C GLN A 137 -5.02 -2.12 6.80
N LYS A 138 -3.87 -2.76 6.96
CA LYS A 138 -2.60 -2.11 7.25
C LYS A 138 -2.07 -1.45 5.99
N VAL A 139 -1.92 -0.14 6.04
CA VAL A 139 -1.32 0.67 4.98
C VAL A 139 -0.01 1.22 5.51
N THR A 140 1.12 0.65 5.07
CA THR A 140 2.43 1.19 5.40
C THR A 140 2.63 2.49 4.62
N THR A 141 2.86 3.61 5.31
CA THR A 141 3.17 4.88 4.65
C THR A 141 4.52 4.77 3.95
N GLY A 142 4.41 4.57 2.66
CA GLY A 142 5.45 4.28 1.68
C GLY A 142 4.70 3.94 0.41
N GLN A 143 3.88 4.88 -0.03
CA GLN A 143 2.92 4.66 -1.11
C GLN A 143 3.64 4.77 -2.43
N SER A 144 3.39 3.78 -3.27
CA SER A 144 3.83 3.75 -4.64
C SER A 144 3.22 4.90 -5.44
N ASP A 145 4.01 5.42 -6.38
CA ASP A 145 3.51 6.34 -7.39
C ASP A 145 2.33 5.69 -8.13
N ILE A 146 1.24 6.43 -8.25
CA ILE A 146 0.00 5.95 -8.89
C ILE A 146 -0.46 6.97 -9.93
N THR A 147 -0.88 6.46 -11.08
CA THR A 147 -1.33 7.29 -12.20
C THR A 147 -2.78 6.96 -12.52
N CYS A 148 -3.58 8.00 -12.74
CA CYS A 148 -4.91 7.91 -13.31
C CYS A 148 -4.88 8.44 -14.75
N ASP A 149 -5.08 7.54 -15.71
CA ASP A 149 -5.08 7.85 -17.14
C ASP A 149 -6.52 8.00 -17.63
N GLY A 150 -6.95 9.24 -17.77
CA GLY A 150 -8.25 9.61 -18.31
C GLY A 150 -8.20 9.92 -19.80
N GLN A 151 -9.37 10.13 -20.40
CA GLN A 151 -9.49 10.32 -21.85
C GLN A 151 -8.87 11.61 -22.35
N ARG A 152 -8.94 12.67 -21.54
CA ARG A 152 -8.43 14.00 -21.89
C ARG A 152 -7.45 14.52 -20.85
N HIS A 153 -7.39 13.89 -19.68
CA HIS A 153 -6.52 14.31 -18.61
C HIS A 153 -5.83 13.11 -17.97
N ILE A 154 -4.59 13.33 -17.56
CA ILE A 154 -3.81 12.38 -16.78
C ILE A 154 -3.45 13.01 -15.45
N ALA A 155 -3.53 12.21 -14.39
CA ALA A 155 -3.04 12.62 -13.07
C ALA A 155 -2.00 11.66 -12.52
N TYR A 156 -0.91 12.23 -12.05
CA TYR A 156 0.18 11.52 -11.39
C TYR A 156 0.18 11.86 -9.92
N ILE A 157 0.14 10.85 -9.07
CA ILE A 157 0.38 10.97 -7.64
C ILE A 157 1.78 10.43 -7.37
N LYS A 158 2.68 11.32 -6.95
CA LYS A 158 4.06 10.98 -6.61
C LYS A 158 4.31 11.13 -5.13
N TRP A 159 5.00 10.18 -4.53
CA TRP A 159 5.33 10.24 -3.11
C TRP A 159 6.73 10.81 -2.90
N GLN A 160 6.81 11.91 -2.14
CA GLN A 160 8.05 12.61 -1.84
C GLN A 160 8.13 12.81 -0.33
N GLN A 161 9.16 12.26 0.31
CA GLN A 161 9.39 12.40 1.76
C GLN A 161 8.16 12.04 2.63
N GLY A 162 7.37 11.04 2.20
CA GLY A 162 6.18 10.60 2.92
C GLY A 162 4.95 11.50 2.75
N GLN A 163 4.97 12.44 1.81
CA GLN A 163 3.83 13.26 1.41
C GLN A 163 3.49 13.03 -0.07
N PRO A 164 2.19 12.95 -0.44
CA PRO A 164 1.80 12.85 -1.83
C PRO A 164 1.79 14.22 -2.51
N TYR A 165 2.22 14.22 -3.76
CA TYR A 165 2.19 15.35 -4.68
C TYR A 165 1.44 14.97 -5.94
N MET A 166 0.61 15.88 -6.44
CA MET A 166 -0.23 15.68 -7.63
C MET A 166 0.28 16.52 -8.81
N THR A 167 0.34 15.90 -9.99
CA THR A 167 0.45 16.60 -11.28
C THR A 167 -0.77 16.23 -12.12
N PHE A 168 -1.44 17.21 -12.72
CA PHE A 168 -2.64 17.04 -13.55
C PHE A 168 -2.45 17.76 -14.89
N GLU A 169 -2.56 17.01 -15.98
CA GLU A 169 -2.22 17.46 -17.33
C GLU A 169 -3.32 17.11 -18.32
N SER A 170 -3.54 17.95 -19.32
CA SER A 170 -4.44 17.70 -20.46
C SER A 170 -3.72 16.92 -21.58
N GLN A 171 -4.49 16.20 -22.41
CA GLN A 171 -4.04 15.46 -23.58
C GLN A 171 -4.75 15.99 -24.84
N PRO A 172 -4.03 16.53 -25.84
CA PRO A 172 -2.59 16.84 -25.86
C PRO A 172 -2.23 17.96 -24.87
N PRO A 173 -0.94 18.13 -24.49
CA PRO A 173 -0.53 19.04 -23.42
C PRO A 173 -0.83 20.50 -23.78
N SER A 174 -1.93 21.03 -23.28
CA SER A 174 -2.30 22.43 -23.46
C SER A 174 -2.40 23.07 -22.08
N THR A 175 -1.30 23.71 -21.65
CA THR A 175 -1.07 24.38 -20.35
C THR A 175 -1.25 23.49 -19.11
N ARG A 176 -0.24 23.47 -18.23
CA ARG A 176 -0.25 22.68 -16.97
C ARG A 176 -1.35 23.20 -16.04
N HIS A 177 -2.33 22.38 -15.73
CA HIS A 177 -3.41 22.72 -14.79
C HIS A 177 -2.97 22.58 -13.33
N LEU A 178 -2.12 21.60 -13.03
CA LEU A 178 -1.52 21.40 -11.72
C LEU A 178 -0.16 20.70 -11.88
N HIS A 179 0.88 21.18 -11.20
CA HIS A 179 2.21 20.58 -11.29
C HIS A 179 2.82 20.40 -9.91
N ASN A 180 3.20 19.15 -9.61
CA ASN A 180 3.85 18.73 -8.37
C ASN A 180 3.34 19.47 -7.13
N SER A 181 2.02 19.53 -6.96
CA SER A 181 1.37 20.29 -5.91
C SER A 181 1.07 19.39 -4.71
N PRO A 182 1.27 19.85 -3.47
CA PRO A 182 0.93 19.08 -2.28
C PRO A 182 -0.52 18.63 -2.33
N THR A 183 -0.79 17.36 -2.03
CA THR A 183 -2.15 16.84 -2.03
C THR A 183 -2.47 16.14 -0.72
N THR A 184 -3.72 16.22 -0.30
CA THR A 184 -4.24 15.46 0.83
C THR A 184 -4.80 14.14 0.34
N ARG A 185 -4.33 13.05 0.92
CA ARG A 185 -4.93 11.73 0.73
C ARG A 185 -6.14 11.57 1.66
N VAL A 186 -7.23 11.08 1.12
CA VAL A 186 -8.51 10.86 1.81
C VAL A 186 -8.97 9.44 1.55
N SER A 187 -9.09 8.65 2.60
CA SER A 187 -9.71 7.32 2.52
C SER A 187 -11.23 7.45 2.63
N ASN A 188 -11.95 6.89 1.66
CA ASN A 188 -13.40 6.97 1.60
C ASN A 188 -14.06 5.74 2.26
N ILE A 189 -15.36 5.85 2.54
CA ILE A 189 -16.18 4.78 3.15
C ILE A 189 -16.31 3.58 2.21
N ASP A 190 -16.38 3.80 0.90
CA ASP A 190 -16.48 2.73 -0.11
C ASP A 190 -15.13 2.06 -0.43
N GLY A 191 -14.10 2.28 0.40
CA GLY A 191 -12.78 1.68 0.24
C GLY A 191 -11.92 2.31 -0.86
N SER A 192 -12.45 3.27 -1.63
CA SER A 192 -11.66 4.04 -2.59
C SER A 192 -10.77 5.07 -1.89
N VAL A 193 -9.73 5.52 -2.57
CA VAL A 193 -8.80 6.55 -2.07
C VAL A 193 -8.87 7.77 -2.96
N SER A 194 -9.10 8.94 -2.37
CA SER A 194 -9.06 10.22 -3.06
C SER A 194 -7.78 10.97 -2.74
N TYR A 195 -7.22 11.68 -3.71
CA TYR A 195 -6.18 12.67 -3.54
C TYR A 195 -6.77 14.00 -3.96
N ARG A 196 -6.63 15.02 -3.11
CA ARG A 196 -7.19 16.35 -3.34
C ARG A 196 -6.12 17.43 -3.22
N SER A 197 -6.02 18.30 -4.21
CA SER A 197 -5.17 19.49 -4.19
C SER A 197 -6.08 20.72 -4.17
N GLU A 198 -5.81 21.63 -3.23
CA GLU A 198 -6.54 22.89 -3.10
C GLU A 198 -5.67 24.05 -3.57
N GLY A 199 -6.27 25.00 -4.30
CA GLY A 199 -5.62 26.16 -4.90
C GLY A 199 -6.68 27.04 -5.57
N GLU A 200 -6.35 27.71 -6.67
CA GLU A 200 -7.34 28.45 -7.49
C GLU A 200 -8.41 27.52 -8.11
N THR A 201 -8.05 26.25 -8.30
CA THR A 201 -8.97 25.17 -8.65
C THR A 201 -8.85 24.05 -7.63
N VAL A 202 -9.96 23.35 -7.38
CA VAL A 202 -9.95 22.12 -6.56
C VAL A 202 -9.82 20.95 -7.51
N THR A 203 -8.66 20.30 -7.48
CA THR A 203 -8.39 19.09 -8.28
C THR A 203 -8.47 17.88 -7.37
N SER A 204 -9.25 16.88 -7.78
CA SER A 204 -9.43 15.64 -7.06
C SER A 204 -9.32 14.44 -7.99
N VAL A 205 -8.62 13.41 -7.52
CA VAL A 205 -8.45 12.15 -8.22
C VAL A 205 -8.83 11.04 -7.26
N ARG A 206 -9.72 10.14 -7.68
CA ARG A 206 -10.21 9.04 -6.84
C ARG A 206 -9.88 7.72 -7.50
N PHE A 207 -9.34 6.80 -6.72
CA PHE A 207 -8.84 5.50 -7.14
C PHE A 207 -9.72 4.41 -6.52
N PHE A 208 -10.24 3.52 -7.35
CA PHE A 208 -11.09 2.42 -6.95
C PHE A 208 -10.30 1.11 -7.00
N SER A 209 -10.68 0.14 -6.15
CA SER A 209 -10.06 -1.18 -6.11
C SER A 209 -10.25 -1.98 -7.40
N ASP A 210 -11.28 -1.65 -8.18
CA ASP A 210 -11.59 -2.29 -9.47
C ASP A 210 -10.71 -1.82 -10.63
N GLY A 211 -9.69 -0.99 -10.37
CA GLY A 211 -8.75 -0.49 -11.37
C GLY A 211 -9.22 0.78 -12.09
N ARG A 212 -10.41 1.30 -11.78
CA ARG A 212 -10.89 2.58 -12.29
C ARG A 212 -10.38 3.74 -11.44
N CYS A 213 -10.38 4.91 -12.05
CA CYS A 213 -10.21 6.16 -11.34
C CYS A 213 -11.14 7.24 -11.88
N THR A 214 -11.42 8.27 -11.08
CA THR A 214 -12.15 9.46 -11.54
C THR A 214 -11.32 10.70 -11.31
N LEU A 215 -11.27 11.56 -12.31
CA LEU A 215 -10.59 12.85 -12.32
C LEU A 215 -11.66 13.92 -12.23
N LYS A 216 -11.49 14.89 -11.33
CA LYS A 216 -12.43 16.00 -11.19
C LYS A 216 -11.67 17.29 -10.87
N LEU A 217 -11.91 18.32 -11.67
CA LEU A 217 -11.39 19.67 -11.48
C LEU A 217 -12.55 20.65 -11.37
N VAL A 218 -12.56 21.46 -10.32
CA VAL A 218 -13.58 22.49 -10.08
C VAL A 218 -12.89 23.84 -10.01
N ASN A 219 -13.25 24.78 -10.89
CA ASN A 219 -12.68 26.13 -10.88
C ASN A 219 -13.45 27.07 -9.94
N SER A 220 -12.86 28.24 -9.65
CA SER A 220 -13.43 29.27 -8.77
C SER A 220 -14.78 29.84 -9.23
N ARG A 221 -15.18 29.62 -10.49
CA ARG A 221 -16.46 30.05 -11.08
C ARG A 221 -17.50 28.92 -11.10
N GLY A 222 -17.22 27.77 -10.49
CA GLY A 222 -18.11 26.61 -10.44
C GLY A 222 -18.12 25.74 -11.70
N GLY A 223 -17.23 25.99 -12.67
CA GLY A 223 -17.03 25.11 -13.82
C GLY A 223 -16.41 23.78 -13.38
N VAL A 224 -17.00 22.68 -13.82
CA VAL A 224 -16.58 21.31 -13.46
C VAL A 224 -16.11 20.56 -14.70
N ILE A 225 -14.89 20.03 -14.63
CA ILE A 225 -14.41 18.97 -15.50
C ILE A 225 -14.46 17.68 -14.70
N GLN A 226 -15.10 16.65 -15.23
CA GLN A 226 -15.12 15.33 -14.62
C GLN A 226 -14.99 14.27 -15.69
N GLU A 227 -14.08 13.33 -15.46
CA GLU A 227 -13.89 12.18 -16.34
C GLU A 227 -13.51 10.93 -15.56
N THR A 228 -13.67 9.78 -16.20
CA THR A 228 -13.25 8.49 -15.67
C THR A 228 -12.01 8.05 -16.44
N GLY A 229 -11.05 7.49 -15.72
CA GLY A 229 -9.82 6.93 -16.26
C GLY A 229 -9.55 5.53 -15.72
N GLN A 230 -8.38 5.02 -16.06
CA GLN A 230 -7.85 3.76 -15.55
C GLN A 230 -6.58 3.99 -14.75
N ILE A 231 -6.34 3.12 -13.77
CA ILE A 231 -5.12 3.16 -13.00
C ILE A 231 -3.98 2.58 -13.83
N LEU A 232 -3.00 3.40 -14.18
CA LEU A 232 -1.72 2.92 -14.71
C LEU A 232 -0.77 2.74 -13.52
N ALA A 233 -0.55 1.48 -13.13
CA ALA A 233 0.33 1.15 -12.01
C ALA A 233 1.80 1.20 -12.44
N THR A 234 2.61 2.07 -11.83
CA THR A 234 4.06 1.83 -11.66
C THR A 234 4.39 1.14 -10.33
N THR A 235 3.44 1.07 -9.41
CA THR A 235 3.27 -0.01 -8.43
C THR A 235 1.93 0.26 -7.78
N GLN A 236 1.06 -0.74 -7.74
CA GLN A 236 -0.24 -0.60 -7.13
C GLN A 236 -0.04 -0.28 -5.64
N PRO A 237 -0.85 0.60 -5.01
CA PRO A 237 -0.94 0.63 -3.55
C PRO A 237 -1.24 -0.79 -3.10
N ASN A 238 -0.55 -1.25 -2.05
CA ASN A 238 -0.71 -2.56 -1.45
C ASN A 238 -2.14 -2.76 -0.91
N ASN A 239 -3.11 -2.87 -1.80
CA ASN A 239 -4.32 -3.62 -1.61
C ASN A 239 -3.92 -5.06 -1.89
N SER A 240 -3.42 -5.75 -0.86
CA SER A 240 -3.42 -7.20 -0.93
C SER A 240 -4.89 -7.66 -0.85
N GLU A 241 -5.55 -7.77 -2.00
CA GLU A 241 -5.99 -9.11 -2.33
C GLU A 241 -4.71 -9.95 -2.30
N ALA A 242 -4.46 -10.65 -1.19
CA ALA A 242 -3.22 -11.39 -0.94
C ALA A 242 -2.97 -12.54 -1.92
N ASN A 243 -3.69 -12.58 -3.04
CA ASN A 243 -3.51 -13.54 -4.10
C ASN A 243 -3.36 -12.90 -5.48
N GLU A 244 -3.16 -11.57 -5.60
CA GLU A 244 -2.90 -10.90 -6.87
C GLU A 244 -1.42 -10.68 -7.16
N GLU A 245 -0.82 -11.54 -8.00
CA GLU A 245 0.57 -11.44 -8.43
C GLU A 245 0.64 -11.05 -9.91
N THR A 246 1.16 -9.87 -10.23
CA THR A 246 1.36 -9.47 -11.63
C THR A 246 2.59 -10.16 -12.21
N LEU A 247 2.37 -11.05 -13.19
CA LEU A 247 3.43 -11.81 -13.84
C LEU A 247 4.10 -11.02 -14.95
N LEU A 248 3.29 -10.30 -15.72
CA LEU A 248 3.73 -9.50 -16.85
C LEU A 248 2.80 -8.30 -17.00
N ALA A 249 3.34 -7.10 -17.10
CA ALA A 249 2.59 -5.92 -17.50
C ALA A 249 3.44 -5.08 -18.44
N PHE A 250 2.86 -4.60 -19.54
CA PHE A 250 3.53 -3.74 -20.50
C PHE A 250 2.50 -2.91 -21.25
N GLN A 251 2.99 -1.93 -22.01
CA GLN A 251 2.16 -1.06 -22.82
C GLN A 251 2.52 -1.19 -24.30
N THR A 252 1.55 -1.01 -25.18
CA THR A 252 1.76 -0.80 -26.62
C THR A 252 1.18 0.55 -27.02
N ASN A 253 1.24 0.88 -28.32
CA ASN A 253 0.65 2.12 -28.82
C ASN A 253 -0.88 2.14 -28.63
N THR A 254 -1.53 0.98 -28.73
CA THR A 254 -2.99 0.88 -28.66
C THR A 254 -3.51 0.20 -27.41
N GLN A 255 -2.66 -0.51 -26.64
CA GLN A 255 -3.11 -1.33 -25.52
C GLN A 255 -2.26 -1.17 -24.26
N THR A 256 -2.87 -1.42 -23.10
CA THR A 256 -2.15 -1.74 -21.86
C THR A 256 -2.48 -3.18 -21.50
N VAL A 257 -1.46 -4.01 -21.27
CA VAL A 257 -1.59 -5.44 -21.04
C VAL A 257 -1.14 -5.76 -19.62
N ARG A 258 -1.93 -6.53 -18.87
CA ARG A 258 -1.56 -7.09 -17.56
C ARG A 258 -1.94 -8.56 -17.50
N VAL A 259 -0.96 -9.42 -17.24
CA VAL A 259 -1.14 -10.83 -16.89
C VAL A 259 -0.85 -10.98 -15.41
N PHE A 260 -1.78 -11.58 -14.67
CA PHE A 260 -1.70 -11.69 -13.23
C PHE A 260 -2.31 -13.00 -12.73
N ARG A 261 -1.82 -13.52 -11.60
CA ARG A 261 -2.52 -14.57 -10.85
C ARG A 261 -3.48 -13.90 -9.89
N ARG A 262 -4.73 -14.36 -9.78
CA ARG A 262 -5.68 -14.03 -8.72
C ARG A 262 -6.26 -15.34 -8.18
N ASN A 263 -6.12 -15.61 -6.88
CA ASN A 263 -6.60 -16.83 -6.24
C ASN A 263 -6.12 -18.12 -6.94
N GLY A 264 -4.86 -18.14 -7.40
CA GLY A 264 -4.27 -19.27 -8.13
C GLY A 264 -4.69 -19.38 -9.61
N GLN A 265 -5.65 -18.58 -10.06
CA GLN A 265 -6.05 -18.52 -11.47
C GLN A 265 -5.23 -17.48 -12.21
N LEU A 266 -4.78 -17.83 -13.42
CA LEU A 266 -4.07 -16.93 -14.29
C LEU A 266 -5.06 -16.14 -15.16
N LEU A 267 -4.96 -14.83 -15.14
CA LEU A 267 -5.88 -13.90 -15.77
C LEU A 267 -5.12 -12.85 -16.60
N MET A 268 -5.80 -12.28 -17.59
CA MET A 268 -5.28 -11.20 -18.43
C MET A 268 -6.28 -10.05 -18.55
N ASN A 269 -5.77 -8.83 -18.49
CA ASN A 269 -6.48 -7.60 -18.85
C ASN A 269 -5.83 -7.00 -20.09
N LEU A 270 -6.64 -6.61 -21.07
CA LEU A 270 -6.25 -5.79 -22.21
C LEU A 270 -7.10 -4.52 -22.18
N TYR A 271 -6.48 -3.41 -21.82
CA TYR A 271 -7.09 -2.10 -21.92
C TYR A 271 -6.82 -1.52 -23.30
N ASN A 272 -7.85 -1.12 -24.03
CA ASN A 272 -7.71 -0.45 -25.33
C ASN A 272 -7.63 1.07 -25.12
N LYS A 273 -6.47 1.66 -25.44
CA LYS A 273 -6.17 3.09 -25.26
C LYS A 273 -6.97 3.99 -26.22
N GLN A 274 -7.29 3.48 -27.42
CA GLN A 274 -8.02 4.23 -28.45
C GLN A 274 -9.53 4.14 -28.25
N THR A 275 -10.02 2.99 -27.79
CA THR A 275 -11.44 2.71 -27.60
C THR A 275 -11.65 1.97 -26.28
N PRO A 276 -11.65 2.69 -25.13
CA PRO A 276 -11.72 2.08 -23.80
C PRO A 276 -12.91 1.15 -23.57
N SER A 277 -14.04 1.38 -24.24
CA SER A 277 -15.24 0.52 -24.20
C SER A 277 -15.02 -0.88 -24.79
N LEU A 278 -13.96 -1.08 -25.58
CA LEU A 278 -13.55 -2.39 -26.14
C LEU A 278 -12.50 -3.09 -25.28
N SER A 279 -12.18 -2.57 -24.09
CA SER A 279 -11.26 -3.22 -23.15
C SER A 279 -11.85 -4.52 -22.63
N VAL A 280 -10.99 -5.52 -22.43
CA VAL A 280 -11.38 -6.84 -21.96
C VAL A 280 -10.61 -7.17 -20.68
N TYR A 281 -11.32 -7.60 -19.65
CA TYR A 281 -10.76 -7.82 -18.32
C TYR A 281 -11.02 -9.23 -17.81
N ASN A 282 -10.14 -9.69 -16.92
CA ASN A 282 -10.21 -10.99 -16.25
C ASN A 282 -10.35 -12.16 -17.23
N ILE A 283 -9.67 -12.09 -18.38
CA ILE A 283 -9.67 -13.16 -19.38
C ILE A 283 -8.96 -14.38 -18.76
N PRO A 284 -9.62 -15.54 -18.64
CA PRO A 284 -8.96 -16.77 -18.23
C PRO A 284 -7.78 -17.06 -19.14
N THR A 285 -6.61 -17.21 -18.55
CA THR A 285 -5.34 -17.23 -19.25
C THR A 285 -4.56 -18.49 -18.88
N GLN A 286 -3.80 -19.02 -19.83
CA GLN A 286 -2.88 -20.13 -19.60
C GLN A 286 -1.53 -19.84 -20.25
N ILE A 287 -0.48 -20.54 -19.82
CA ILE A 287 0.80 -20.49 -20.54
C ILE A 287 0.61 -21.26 -21.85
N ALA A 288 0.91 -20.61 -22.97
CA ALA A 288 0.82 -21.21 -24.28
C ALA A 288 2.05 -22.09 -24.56
N PRO A 289 1.89 -23.19 -25.29
CA PRO A 289 3.02 -23.97 -25.79
C PRO A 289 3.93 -23.09 -26.66
N LYS A 290 5.23 -23.41 -26.66
CA LYS A 290 6.18 -22.81 -27.59
C LYS A 290 5.77 -23.12 -29.03
N ARG A 291 5.90 -22.13 -29.92
CA ARG A 291 5.50 -22.26 -31.34
C ARG A 291 6.52 -23.03 -32.19
N GLY A 292 7.70 -23.32 -31.65
CA GLY A 292 8.77 -24.09 -32.30
C GLY A 292 9.96 -24.29 -31.34
N SER A 293 10.97 -25.07 -31.76
CA SER A 293 12.19 -25.31 -30.96
C SER A 293 12.95 -24.02 -30.65
N ASP A 294 12.92 -23.08 -31.59
CA ASP A 294 13.69 -21.83 -31.54
C ASP A 294 12.88 -20.67 -30.93
N ASP A 295 11.64 -20.94 -30.49
CA ASP A 295 10.79 -19.95 -29.85
C ASP A 295 11.30 -19.67 -28.43
N ASN A 296 11.98 -18.53 -28.30
CA ASN A 296 12.48 -18.02 -27.03
C ASN A 296 11.46 -17.16 -26.27
N TRP A 297 10.21 -17.10 -26.74
CA TRP A 297 9.15 -16.34 -26.07
C TRP A 297 8.40 -17.18 -25.05
N THR A 298 8.19 -16.61 -23.87
CA THR A 298 7.14 -17.04 -22.96
C THR A 298 5.85 -16.35 -23.37
N SER A 299 4.78 -17.12 -23.57
CA SER A 299 3.52 -16.62 -24.09
C SER A 299 2.37 -16.97 -23.14
N TYR A 300 1.55 -15.98 -22.82
CA TYR A 300 0.30 -16.15 -22.09
C TYR A 300 -0.86 -16.03 -23.08
N LEU A 301 -1.72 -17.04 -23.14
CA LEU A 301 -2.88 -17.11 -24.01
C LEU A 301 -4.16 -16.89 -23.21
N GLY A 302 -4.87 -15.81 -23.50
CA GLY A 302 -6.26 -15.60 -23.09
C GLY A 302 -7.22 -15.81 -24.27
N LYS A 303 -8.35 -16.48 -24.04
CA LYS A 303 -9.39 -16.69 -25.07
C LYS A 303 -10.59 -15.78 -24.84
N GLY A 304 -10.97 -15.02 -25.87
CA GLY A 304 -12.20 -14.22 -25.90
C GLY A 304 -12.69 -14.04 -27.33
N ASN A 305 -13.02 -12.80 -27.72
CA ASN A 305 -13.38 -12.49 -29.11
C ASN A 305 -12.22 -12.72 -30.08
N PHE A 306 -10.99 -12.65 -29.57
CA PHE A 306 -9.76 -13.08 -30.22
C PHE A 306 -9.00 -14.03 -29.29
N ASP A 307 -8.04 -14.75 -29.84
CA ASP A 307 -6.96 -15.33 -29.05
C ASP A 307 -5.92 -14.23 -28.77
N TYR A 308 -5.74 -13.89 -27.49
CA TYR A 308 -4.83 -12.85 -27.01
C TYR A 308 -3.53 -13.48 -26.52
N TYR A 309 -2.41 -13.17 -27.16
CA TYR A 309 -1.09 -13.62 -26.78
C TYR A 309 -0.28 -12.46 -26.20
N ALA A 310 -0.13 -12.42 -24.88
CA ALA A 310 0.81 -11.52 -24.21
C ALA A 310 2.15 -12.23 -24.03
N ARG A 311 3.22 -11.71 -24.64
CA ARG A 311 4.48 -12.43 -24.79
C ARG A 311 5.65 -11.60 -24.29
N PHE A 312 6.67 -12.27 -23.76
CA PHE A 312 7.97 -11.68 -23.46
C PHE A 312 9.10 -12.67 -23.76
N ASN A 313 10.32 -12.17 -23.97
CA ASN A 313 11.50 -13.01 -24.16
C ASN A 313 12.66 -12.59 -23.22
N PRO A 314 13.71 -13.42 -23.08
CA PRO A 314 14.87 -13.12 -22.23
C PRO A 314 15.64 -11.85 -22.62
N ASN A 315 15.46 -11.34 -23.84
CA ASN A 315 16.12 -10.10 -24.28
C ASN A 315 15.36 -8.84 -23.81
N GLY A 316 14.29 -9.00 -23.02
CA GLY A 316 13.46 -7.90 -22.53
C GLY A 316 12.43 -7.39 -23.54
N ALA A 317 12.27 -8.05 -24.70
CA ALA A 317 11.21 -7.68 -25.64
C ALA A 317 9.85 -8.15 -25.12
N THR A 318 8.82 -7.35 -25.35
CA THR A 318 7.42 -7.70 -25.07
C THR A 318 6.55 -7.48 -26.30
N GLU A 319 5.44 -8.21 -26.40
CA GLU A 319 4.52 -8.13 -27.55
C GLU A 319 3.10 -8.53 -27.12
N ILE A 320 2.10 -7.88 -27.72
CA ILE A 320 0.72 -8.37 -27.75
C ILE A 320 0.37 -8.80 -29.18
N GLU A 321 -0.23 -9.98 -29.33
CA GLU A 321 -0.73 -10.49 -30.60
C GLU A 321 -2.18 -10.94 -30.44
N LEU A 322 -3.09 -10.39 -31.24
CA LEU A 322 -4.49 -10.80 -31.32
C LEU A 322 -4.67 -11.64 -32.58
N ARG A 323 -5.26 -12.82 -32.44
CA ARG A 323 -5.55 -13.72 -33.55
C ARG A 323 -7.01 -14.11 -33.61
N THR A 324 -7.51 -14.34 -34.81
CA THR A 324 -8.65 -15.24 -35.04
C THR A 324 -8.12 -16.68 -35.19
N GLN A 325 -9.00 -17.65 -35.40
CA GLN A 325 -8.60 -19.06 -35.62
C GLN A 325 -7.60 -19.22 -36.78
N GLU A 326 -7.60 -18.31 -37.76
CA GLU A 326 -6.81 -18.46 -39.00
C GLU A 326 -5.78 -17.34 -39.21
N THR A 327 -5.98 -16.13 -38.64
CA THR A 327 -5.16 -14.96 -38.99
C THR A 327 -4.73 -14.13 -37.77
N VAL A 328 -3.56 -13.50 -37.88
CA VAL A 328 -3.13 -12.44 -36.94
C VAL A 328 -3.86 -11.16 -37.32
N VAL A 329 -4.69 -10.65 -36.41
CA VAL A 329 -5.47 -9.41 -36.60
C VAL A 329 -4.67 -8.20 -36.15
N GLN A 330 -3.89 -8.35 -35.09
CA GLN A 330 -3.07 -7.26 -34.54
C GLN A 330 -1.82 -7.84 -33.91
N ARG A 331 -0.70 -7.14 -34.08
CA ARG A 331 0.56 -7.44 -33.39
C ARG A 331 1.28 -6.14 -33.09
N GLU A 332 1.63 -5.92 -31.83
CA GLU A 332 2.34 -4.72 -31.40
C GLU A 332 3.44 -5.03 -30.40
N ALA A 333 4.61 -4.43 -30.63
CA ALA A 333 5.70 -4.45 -29.67
C ALA A 333 5.33 -3.65 -28.41
N GLY A 334 5.72 -4.18 -27.27
CA GLY A 334 5.50 -3.60 -25.96
C GLY A 334 6.70 -2.81 -25.44
N TYR A 335 6.41 -1.86 -24.55
CA TYR A 335 7.37 -1.04 -23.83
C TYR A 335 6.96 -0.91 -22.36
N SER A 336 7.88 -0.44 -21.52
CA SER A 336 7.69 -0.28 -20.07
C SER A 336 7.24 -1.56 -19.36
N ALA A 337 7.90 -2.68 -19.70
CA ALA A 337 7.56 -3.99 -19.18
C ALA A 337 7.97 -4.17 -17.70
N THR A 338 7.11 -4.83 -16.92
CA THR A 338 7.30 -5.15 -15.49
C THR A 338 6.63 -6.49 -15.15
N GLY A 339 6.83 -6.99 -13.94
CA GLY A 339 6.15 -8.19 -13.41
C GLY A 339 7.11 -9.30 -13.05
N VAL A 340 6.70 -10.19 -12.14
CA VAL A 340 7.61 -11.19 -11.54
C VAL A 340 8.18 -12.18 -12.56
N ALA A 341 7.40 -12.57 -13.57
CA ALA A 341 7.87 -13.50 -14.60
C ALA A 341 8.84 -12.81 -15.56
N TYR A 342 8.56 -11.56 -15.93
CA TYR A 342 9.45 -10.75 -16.76
C TYR A 342 10.78 -10.45 -16.08
N SER A 343 10.75 -10.03 -14.81
CA SER A 343 11.95 -9.72 -14.03
C SER A 343 12.80 -10.96 -13.74
N SER A 344 12.22 -12.16 -13.69
CA SER A 344 12.98 -13.41 -13.50
C SER A 344 13.77 -13.87 -14.73
N THR A 345 13.56 -13.22 -15.89
CA THR A 345 14.21 -13.58 -17.16
C THR A 345 15.25 -12.57 -17.66
N GLN A 346 15.41 -11.44 -16.98
CA GLN A 346 16.53 -10.50 -17.20
C GLN A 346 17.70 -10.85 -16.30
#